data_AF-A0A832J082-F1
#
_entry.id   AF-A0A832J082-F1
#
_cell.length_a   1.000
_cell.length_b   1.000
_cell.length_c   1.000
_cell.angle_alpha   90.00
_cell.angle_beta   90.00
_cell.angle_gamma   90.00
#
_symmetry.space_group_name_H-M   'P 1'
#
loop_
_entity.id
_entity.type
_entity.pdbx_description
1 polymer ?
#
loop_
_entity_poly.entity_id
_entity_poly.type
_entity_poly.pdbx_seq_one_letter_code
_entity_poly.pdbx_strand_id
1 'polypeptide(L)'
;MAPVFAKRFVTAAAVLLFSLILPLVITPARAQSLIRDAEIEYALRKLAQPVFAAAGLNADRIRILVINDSSLNAFVADNQHMFIHSGLILKLKTPEQLQAVISHEAAHIANGHISRRLANIRSAKTAAGLGILLSLAAAAASGETKAGVGAAAGAASTAKRVFLSHTRSEEIAADQSGARFMARAGVDPQAMVEVLKLFIGQEALSAARRNPYTLTHPLTRERLRAVKGYAAAYAPRGKPDPNTAYWYARARGKLGAFIRNPKWGLREARKTKYSDVALMLRAVAYHRVPNTKKALRNVNSLIKARPKDAYAYELKGQILLESRQTDAAAAAYAKAVSLAPGEALILAGYGRALLAQGSGNSIRKALQVLEKARARDPQDARMMRDLSIAYAKTGNNGMASLSTAERYAIMGRLNDAAIHAKRAAGLLPRGSAGWNRAQDVLTAAKAAQKRR
;
A
#
# COMPACT_ATOMS: atom_id res chain seq x y z
N MET A 1 -61.29 -63.28 17.87
CA MET A 1 -61.93 -61.95 17.77
C MET A 1 -61.25 -61.18 16.66
N ALA A 2 -62.04 -60.57 15.77
CA ALA A 2 -61.63 -60.01 14.49
C ALA A 2 -60.95 -58.60 14.65
N PRO A 3 -60.58 -57.88 13.58
CA PRO A 3 -59.22 -57.39 13.29
C PRO A 3 -59.11 -55.84 13.28
N VAL A 4 -57.91 -55.26 13.12
CA VAL A 4 -57.77 -53.93 12.49
C VAL A 4 -56.53 -53.84 11.62
N PHE A 5 -56.77 -53.71 10.32
CA PHE A 5 -55.88 -53.24 9.26
C PHE A 5 -55.61 -51.75 9.40
N ALA A 6 -54.38 -51.29 9.11
CA ALA A 6 -54.16 -49.98 8.51
C ALA A 6 -52.90 -49.99 7.63
N LYS A 7 -53.12 -50.15 6.32
CA LYS A 7 -52.17 -49.80 5.25
C LYS A 7 -51.92 -48.30 5.23
N ARG A 8 -50.67 -47.84 5.05
CA ARG A 8 -50.37 -46.67 4.19
C ARG A 8 -49.03 -46.86 3.47
N PHE A 9 -49.17 -47.13 2.17
CA PHE A 9 -48.23 -46.85 1.09
C PHE A 9 -48.02 -45.32 0.94
N VAL A 10 -47.04 -44.94 0.08
CA VAL A 10 -46.72 -43.58 -0.42
C VAL A 10 -45.72 -42.86 0.50
N THR A 11 -44.45 -42.59 0.17
CA THR A 11 -43.79 -42.42 -1.12
C THR A 11 -42.27 -42.54 -0.97
N ALA A 12 -41.65 -43.38 -1.80
CA ALA A 12 -40.35 -43.07 -2.37
C ALA A 12 -40.53 -41.83 -3.26
N ALA A 13 -40.16 -40.66 -2.75
CA ALA A 13 -40.05 -39.44 -3.54
C ALA A 13 -38.95 -38.58 -2.96
N ALA A 14 -37.94 -38.31 -3.78
CA ALA A 14 -36.99 -37.21 -3.65
C ALA A 14 -35.96 -37.30 -2.50
N VAL A 15 -34.95 -38.16 -2.64
CA VAL A 15 -33.55 -37.84 -3.05
C VAL A 15 -33.30 -36.50 -3.80
N LEU A 16 -34.21 -35.51 -3.74
CA LEU A 16 -34.12 -34.20 -4.38
C LEU A 16 -34.13 -33.09 -3.33
N LEU A 17 -33.13 -33.10 -2.47
CA LEU A 17 -32.62 -31.89 -1.81
C LEU A 17 -31.09 -31.86 -1.88
N PHE A 18 -30.56 -32.33 -3.01
CA PHE A 18 -29.31 -31.82 -3.55
C PHE A 18 -29.54 -30.38 -4.00
N SER A 19 -28.53 -29.53 -3.81
CA SER A 19 -28.41 -28.19 -4.41
C SER A 19 -29.21 -27.03 -3.82
N LEU A 20 -29.09 -26.80 -2.50
CA LEU A 20 -28.77 -25.44 -2.08
C LEU A 20 -27.29 -25.21 -2.35
N ILE A 21 -26.97 -24.98 -3.63
CA ILE A 21 -25.77 -24.26 -4.02
C ILE A 21 -25.92 -22.92 -3.32
N LEU A 22 -25.33 -22.78 -2.13
CA LEU A 22 -24.97 -21.45 -1.65
C LEU A 22 -24.15 -20.88 -2.81
N PRO A 23 -24.56 -19.77 -3.45
CA PRO A 23 -23.60 -19.06 -4.24
C PRO A 23 -22.53 -18.66 -3.23
N LEU A 24 -21.41 -19.37 -3.23
CA LEU A 24 -20.16 -18.78 -2.80
C LEU A 24 -20.07 -17.55 -3.69
N VAL A 25 -20.47 -16.41 -3.13
CA VAL A 25 -20.14 -15.12 -3.70
C VAL A 25 -18.63 -15.10 -3.60
N ILE A 26 -17.98 -15.63 -4.64
CA ILE A 26 -16.59 -15.42 -4.93
C ILE A 26 -16.54 -13.93 -5.22
N THR A 27 -16.47 -13.13 -4.16
CA THR A 27 -16.00 -11.76 -4.31
C THR A 27 -14.66 -11.93 -5.01
N PRO A 28 -14.47 -11.39 -6.22
CA PRO A 28 -13.16 -11.43 -6.84
C PRO A 28 -12.24 -10.80 -5.80
N ALA A 29 -11.26 -11.58 -5.32
CA ALA A 29 -10.22 -11.05 -4.47
C ALA A 29 -9.60 -9.92 -5.29
N ARG A 30 -10.01 -8.69 -5.02
CA ARG A 30 -9.41 -7.54 -5.66
C ARG A 30 -7.96 -7.62 -5.24
N ALA A 31 -7.07 -7.84 -6.20
CA ALA A 31 -5.65 -7.69 -5.96
C ALA A 31 -5.49 -6.28 -5.37
N GLN A 32 -5.26 -6.21 -4.06
CA GLN A 32 -5.11 -4.96 -3.33
C GLN A 32 -3.91 -4.26 -3.97
N SER A 33 -4.16 -3.26 -4.80
CA SER A 33 -3.10 -2.59 -5.52
C SER A 33 -2.47 -1.54 -4.61
N LEU A 34 -1.14 -1.53 -4.59
CA LEU A 34 -0.39 -0.50 -3.91
C LEU A 34 -0.45 0.79 -4.72
N ILE A 35 -0.87 1.88 -4.10
CA ILE A 35 -0.82 3.22 -4.69
C ILE A 35 0.57 3.76 -4.44
N ARG A 36 1.40 3.80 -5.49
CA ARG A 36 2.67 4.54 -5.47
C ARG A 36 2.52 5.86 -6.19
N ASP A 37 2.82 6.94 -5.49
CA ASP A 37 2.81 8.31 -5.99
C ASP A 37 3.83 9.12 -5.18
N ALA A 38 4.75 9.78 -5.88
CA ALA A 38 5.89 10.46 -5.27
C ALA A 38 5.45 11.53 -4.26
N GLU A 39 4.38 12.25 -4.57
CA GLU A 39 3.89 13.35 -3.74
C GLU A 39 3.11 12.84 -2.54
N ILE A 40 2.26 11.82 -2.74
CA ILE A 40 1.50 11.22 -1.63
C ILE A 40 2.47 10.59 -0.63
N GLU A 41 3.47 9.82 -1.10
CA GLU A 41 4.48 9.20 -0.24
C GLU A 41 5.33 10.25 0.49
N TYR A 42 5.75 11.31 -0.21
CA TYR A 42 6.48 12.41 0.42
C TYR A 42 5.64 13.11 1.49
N ALA A 43 4.39 13.44 1.19
CA ALA A 43 3.48 14.12 2.09
C ALA A 43 3.19 13.28 3.34
N LEU A 44 2.96 11.96 3.18
CA LEU A 44 2.80 11.04 4.30
C LEU A 44 4.07 10.97 5.17
N ARG A 45 5.25 10.93 4.56
CA ARG A 45 6.51 10.99 5.30
C ARG A 45 6.65 12.30 6.09
N LYS A 46 6.27 13.44 5.52
CA LYS A 46 6.27 14.74 6.22
C LYS A 46 5.31 14.78 7.41
N LEU A 47 4.14 14.15 7.28
CA LEU A 47 3.19 14.01 8.38
C LEU A 47 3.72 13.11 9.51
N ALA A 48 4.43 12.05 9.15
CA ALA A 48 4.95 11.05 10.08
C ALA A 48 6.23 11.47 10.80
N GLN A 49 7.06 12.30 10.16
CA GLN A 49 8.41 12.64 10.64
C GLN A 49 8.46 13.12 12.10
N PRO A 50 7.58 14.04 12.58
CA PRO A 50 7.60 14.47 13.99
C PRO A 50 7.27 13.32 14.96
N VAL A 51 6.30 12.48 14.60
CA VAL A 51 5.87 11.33 15.42
C VAL A 51 6.93 10.25 15.45
N PHE A 52 7.55 9.92 14.32
CA PHE A 52 8.66 8.96 14.25
C PHE A 52 9.87 9.43 15.06
N ALA A 53 10.24 10.71 14.96
CA ALA A 53 11.31 11.28 15.78
C ALA A 53 11.00 11.16 17.28
N ALA A 54 9.77 11.49 17.70
CA ALA A 54 9.33 11.36 19.09
C ALA A 54 9.28 9.89 19.58
N ALA A 55 9.11 8.94 18.67
CA ALA A 55 9.15 7.50 18.90
C ALA A 55 10.57 6.91 18.89
N GLY A 56 11.60 7.71 18.59
CA GLY A 56 12.98 7.23 18.43
C GLY A 56 13.20 6.42 17.14
N LEU A 57 12.32 6.59 16.15
CA LEU A 57 12.38 5.89 14.86
C LEU A 57 12.96 6.81 13.78
N ASN A 58 13.78 6.24 12.90
CA ASN A 58 14.28 6.97 11.74
C ASN A 58 13.22 6.97 10.63
N ALA A 59 12.67 8.14 10.34
CA ALA A 59 11.62 8.33 9.32
C ALA A 59 12.05 7.94 7.89
N ASP A 60 13.35 8.00 7.57
CA ASP A 60 13.85 7.60 6.25
C ASP A 60 14.01 6.09 6.10
N ARG A 61 13.94 5.33 7.21
CA ARG A 61 13.97 3.86 7.19
C ARG A 61 12.57 3.23 7.16
N ILE A 62 11.53 3.99 7.44
CA ILE A 62 10.14 3.51 7.48
C ILE A 62 9.39 4.06 6.28
N ARG A 63 8.96 3.17 5.39
CA ARG A 63 8.12 3.46 4.24
C ARG A 63 6.65 3.37 4.66
N ILE A 64 5.90 4.44 4.39
CA ILE A 64 4.44 4.45 4.53
C ILE A 64 3.84 4.19 3.14
N LEU A 65 3.17 3.06 3.00
CA LEU A 65 2.64 2.56 1.74
C LEU A 65 1.11 2.58 1.77
N VAL A 66 0.49 3.09 0.70
CA VAL A 66 -0.97 3.20 0.63
C VAL A 66 -1.57 2.03 -0.12
N ILE A 67 -2.46 1.29 0.53
CA ILE A 67 -3.23 0.21 -0.11
C ILE A 67 -4.52 0.80 -0.68
N ASN A 68 -4.80 0.53 -1.96
CA ASN A 68 -6.06 0.90 -2.61
C ASN A 68 -7.22 0.03 -2.12
N ASP A 69 -7.66 0.32 -0.91
CA ASP A 69 -8.77 -0.36 -0.25
C ASP A 69 -9.63 0.70 0.45
N SER A 70 -10.95 0.60 0.28
CA SER A 70 -11.93 1.53 0.85
C SER A 70 -12.27 1.22 2.31
N SER A 71 -11.87 0.06 2.82
CA SER A 71 -11.95 -0.27 4.24
C SER A 71 -11.03 0.64 5.06
N LEU A 72 -11.36 0.78 6.34
CA LEU A 72 -10.52 1.52 7.28
C LEU A 72 -9.53 0.51 7.85
N ASN A 73 -8.24 0.67 7.57
CA ASN A 73 -7.21 -0.14 8.20
C ASN A 73 -5.85 0.55 8.14
N ALA A 74 -4.98 0.20 9.08
CA ALA A 74 -3.55 0.44 9.04
C ALA A 74 -2.87 -0.74 9.75
N PHE A 75 -1.62 -1.04 9.39
CA PHE A 75 -0.82 -2.05 10.07
C PHE A 75 0.66 -1.90 9.71
N VAL A 76 1.54 -2.45 10.53
CA VAL A 76 2.97 -2.62 10.24
C VAL A 76 3.27 -4.07 9.90
N ALA A 77 3.99 -4.29 8.79
CA ALA A 77 4.38 -5.65 8.39
C ALA A 77 5.74 -6.05 8.97
N ASP A 78 6.63 -5.06 9.15
CA ASP A 78 7.94 -5.17 9.74
C ASP A 78 8.39 -3.79 10.27
N ASN A 79 9.66 -3.65 10.65
CA ASN A 79 10.19 -2.40 11.20
C ASN A 79 10.50 -1.32 10.14
N GLN A 80 10.18 -1.56 8.87
CA GLN A 80 10.47 -0.70 7.73
C GLN A 80 9.24 -0.40 6.87
N HIS A 81 8.13 -1.13 7.03
CA HIS A 81 6.94 -1.00 6.20
C HIS A 81 5.68 -0.84 7.03
N MET A 82 5.09 0.34 6.92
CA MET A 82 3.76 0.67 7.44
C MET A 82 2.79 0.76 6.26
N PHE A 83 1.63 0.15 6.40
CA PHE A 83 0.57 0.17 5.39
C PHE A 83 -0.64 0.91 5.92
N ILE A 84 -1.21 1.79 5.10
CA ILE A 84 -2.45 2.50 5.43
C ILE A 84 -3.42 2.33 4.27
N HIS A 85 -4.65 1.92 4.56
CA HIS A 85 -5.69 1.82 3.56
C HIS A 85 -6.17 3.21 3.14
N SER A 86 -6.40 3.39 1.84
CA SER A 86 -6.89 4.65 1.26
C SER A 86 -8.21 5.12 1.90
N GLY A 87 -9.08 4.18 2.28
CA GLY A 87 -10.33 4.44 2.97
C GLY A 87 -10.13 5.13 4.32
N LEU A 88 -9.13 4.70 5.09
CA LEU A 88 -8.78 5.33 6.35
C LEU A 88 -8.33 6.77 6.12
N ILE A 89 -7.34 7.01 5.26
CA ILE A 89 -6.83 8.37 4.94
C ILE A 89 -7.96 9.31 4.52
N LEU A 90 -8.90 8.83 3.70
CA LEU A 90 -10.02 9.64 3.22
C LEU A 90 -11.15 9.86 4.25
N LYS A 91 -11.24 8.99 5.26
CA LYS A 91 -12.23 9.08 6.35
C LYS A 91 -11.80 10.06 7.43
N LEU A 92 -10.51 10.16 7.70
CA LEU A 92 -9.95 11.13 8.65
C LEU A 92 -10.23 12.56 8.16
N LYS A 93 -10.41 13.47 9.12
CA LYS A 93 -10.81 14.87 8.88
C LYS A 93 -9.66 15.85 9.07
N THR A 94 -8.72 15.51 9.96
CA THR A 94 -7.62 16.40 10.35
C THR A 94 -6.27 15.69 10.20
N PRO A 95 -5.16 16.44 10.03
CA PRO A 95 -3.83 15.87 10.06
C PRO A 95 -3.52 15.14 11.37
N GLU A 96 -3.98 15.65 12.51
CA GLU A 96 -3.73 15.08 13.84
C GLU A 96 -4.34 13.68 13.96
N GLN A 97 -5.51 13.44 13.35
CA GLN A 97 -6.12 12.11 13.31
C GLN A 97 -5.29 11.12 12.49
N LEU A 98 -4.66 11.57 11.40
CA LEU A 98 -3.76 10.69 10.63
C LEU A 98 -2.45 10.45 11.39
N GLN A 99 -1.93 11.47 12.06
CA GLN A 99 -0.78 11.32 12.95
C GLN A 99 -1.08 10.41 14.14
N ALA A 100 -2.33 10.37 14.64
CA ALA A 100 -2.75 9.43 15.67
C ALA A 100 -2.67 7.97 15.20
N VAL A 101 -3.16 7.68 13.99
CA VAL A 101 -3.01 6.35 13.37
C VAL A 101 -1.53 6.01 13.19
N ILE A 102 -0.73 6.92 12.62
CA ILE A 102 0.71 6.70 12.42
C ILE A 102 1.43 6.50 13.75
N SER A 103 1.05 7.24 14.80
CA SER A 103 1.65 7.14 16.15
C SER A 103 1.35 5.81 16.82
N HIS A 104 0.12 5.30 16.65
CA HIS A 104 -0.28 3.97 17.10
C HIS A 104 0.58 2.88 16.42
N GLU A 105 0.69 2.93 15.09
CA GLU A 105 1.50 1.98 14.33
C GLU A 105 3.00 2.11 14.65
N ALA A 106 3.50 3.34 14.85
CA ALA A 106 4.87 3.59 15.30
C ALA A 106 5.14 2.97 16.67
N ALA A 107 4.15 3.00 17.58
CA ALA A 107 4.25 2.36 18.88
C ALA A 107 4.33 0.82 18.78
N HIS A 108 3.66 0.18 17.82
CA HIS A 108 3.86 -1.24 17.57
C HIS A 108 5.29 -1.59 17.14
N ILE A 109 5.94 -0.72 16.34
CA ILE A 109 7.35 -0.87 15.95
C ILE A 109 8.26 -0.61 17.16
N ALA A 110 8.11 0.54 17.82
CA ALA A 110 8.97 0.97 18.93
C ALA A 110 8.90 0.02 20.14
N ASN A 111 7.72 -0.53 20.43
CA ASN A 111 7.53 -1.51 21.52
C ASN A 111 7.93 -2.94 21.09
N GLY A 112 8.40 -3.15 19.86
CA GLY A 112 8.89 -4.43 19.37
C GLY A 112 7.83 -5.52 19.27
N HIS A 113 6.54 -5.18 19.13
CA HIS A 113 5.44 -6.15 19.05
C HIS A 113 5.61 -7.10 17.85
N ILE A 114 5.89 -6.54 16.66
CA ILE A 114 6.05 -7.32 15.43
C ILE A 114 7.33 -8.18 15.45
N SER A 115 8.44 -7.60 15.94
CA SER A 115 9.73 -8.31 16.02
C SER A 115 9.65 -9.51 16.98
N ARG A 116 9.05 -9.33 18.16
CA ARG A 116 8.82 -10.42 19.13
C ARG A 116 7.87 -11.47 18.58
N ARG A 117 6.79 -11.07 17.90
CA ARG A 117 5.84 -12.00 17.28
C ARG A 117 6.51 -12.91 16.26
N LEU A 118 7.31 -12.34 15.35
CA LEU A 118 8.02 -13.13 14.35
C LEU A 118 9.06 -14.06 14.99
N ALA A 119 9.78 -13.59 16.02
CA ALA A 119 10.71 -14.43 16.79
C ALA A 119 9.98 -15.59 17.47
N ASN A 120 8.87 -15.33 18.17
CA ASN A 120 8.08 -16.35 18.84
C ASN A 120 7.53 -17.40 17.87
N ILE A 121 7.02 -16.97 16.70
CA ILE A 121 6.53 -17.89 15.67
C ILE A 121 7.68 -18.78 15.16
N ARG A 122 8.88 -18.22 14.95
CA ARG A 122 10.06 -18.99 14.53
C ARG A 122 10.54 -19.97 15.61
N SER A 123 10.52 -19.55 16.88
CA SER A 123 11.01 -20.34 18.01
C SER A 123 10.04 -21.44 18.44
N ALA A 124 8.73 -21.25 18.24
CA ALA A 124 7.71 -22.18 18.72
C ALA A 124 7.81 -23.59 18.12
N LYS A 125 8.42 -23.76 16.92
CA LYS A 125 8.52 -25.05 16.19
C LYS A 125 7.20 -25.86 16.10
N THR A 126 6.05 -25.22 16.30
CA THR A 126 4.73 -25.87 16.29
C THR A 126 4.14 -25.92 14.88
N ALA A 127 3.31 -26.92 14.60
CA ALA A 127 2.60 -27.03 13.32
C ALA A 127 1.76 -25.77 13.00
N ALA A 128 1.14 -25.15 14.02
CA ALA A 128 0.39 -23.91 13.86
C ALA A 128 1.31 -22.70 13.55
N GLY A 129 2.44 -22.56 14.25
CA GLY A 129 3.41 -21.50 13.98
C GLY A 129 4.05 -21.62 12.59
N LEU A 130 4.42 -22.84 12.20
CA LEU A 130 4.87 -23.16 10.85
C LEU A 130 3.78 -22.85 9.82
N GLY A 131 2.52 -23.21 10.09
CA GLY A 131 1.37 -22.90 9.24
C GLY A 131 1.16 -21.41 8.98
N ILE A 132 1.39 -20.56 10.00
CA ILE A 132 1.35 -19.10 9.84
C ILE A 132 2.52 -18.60 8.97
N LEU A 133 3.75 -19.06 9.20
CA LEU A 133 4.92 -18.67 8.38
C LEU A 133 4.73 -19.07 6.91
N LEU A 134 4.24 -20.30 6.67
CA LEU A 134 3.96 -20.82 5.34
C LEU A 134 2.87 -19.98 4.65
N SER A 135 1.83 -19.62 5.38
CA SER A 135 0.73 -18.80 4.88
C SER A 135 1.14 -17.36 4.55
N LEU A 136 1.98 -16.72 5.37
CA LEU A 136 2.51 -15.39 5.09
C LEU A 136 3.38 -15.39 3.82
N ALA A 137 4.18 -16.45 3.63
CA ALA A 137 4.95 -16.65 2.41
C ALA A 137 4.06 -16.94 1.19
N ALA A 138 2.95 -17.66 1.36
CA ALA A 138 2.00 -17.95 0.29
C ALA A 138 1.12 -16.74 -0.09
N ALA A 139 0.74 -15.90 0.87
CA ALA A 139 0.05 -14.63 0.64
C ALA A 139 0.96 -13.62 -0.10
N ALA A 140 2.27 -13.67 0.18
CA ALA A 140 3.26 -12.98 -0.63
C ALA A 140 3.43 -13.59 -2.02
N ALA A 141 2.80 -14.74 -2.33
CA ALA A 141 2.94 -15.47 -3.60
C ALA A 141 1.66 -15.48 -4.49
N SER A 142 0.57 -14.85 -4.05
CA SER A 142 -0.77 -15.05 -4.63
C SER A 142 -1.15 -13.93 -5.61
N GLY A 143 -0.60 -13.98 -6.83
CA GLY A 143 -0.99 -13.11 -7.94
C GLY A 143 -1.95 -13.75 -8.95
N GLU A 144 -2.04 -15.08 -9.01
CA GLU A 144 -2.96 -15.82 -9.86
C GLU A 144 -3.31 -17.15 -9.18
N THR A 145 -4.60 -17.40 -8.93
CA THR A 145 -5.04 -18.73 -8.50
C THR A 145 -6.41 -19.02 -9.12
N LYS A 146 -6.40 -19.76 -10.24
CA LYS A 146 -7.58 -20.44 -10.78
C LYS A 146 -7.61 -21.88 -10.23
N ALA A 147 -8.83 -22.31 -9.90
CA ALA A 147 -9.33 -23.65 -9.55
C ALA A 147 -8.73 -24.33 -8.29
N GLY A 148 -9.58 -24.53 -7.26
CA GLY A 148 -9.27 -25.23 -5.98
C GLY A 148 -9.23 -24.35 -4.71
N VAL A 149 -9.55 -23.06 -4.83
CA VAL A 149 -8.93 -21.97 -4.02
C VAL A 149 -9.69 -21.57 -2.75
N GLY A 150 -10.88 -22.09 -2.45
CA GLY A 150 -11.69 -21.63 -1.32
C GLY A 150 -11.03 -21.81 0.05
N ALA A 151 -10.51 -23.01 0.34
CA ALA A 151 -9.89 -23.33 1.63
C ALA A 151 -8.48 -22.72 1.78
N ALA A 152 -7.65 -22.77 0.74
CA ALA A 152 -6.28 -22.27 0.78
C ALA A 152 -6.19 -20.73 0.86
N ALA A 153 -7.05 -20.01 0.12
CA ALA A 153 -7.13 -18.54 0.25
C ALA A 153 -7.74 -18.12 1.61
N GLY A 154 -8.70 -18.89 2.12
CA GLY A 154 -9.25 -18.71 3.47
C GLY A 154 -8.19 -18.90 4.56
N ALA A 155 -7.37 -19.94 4.46
CA ALA A 155 -6.28 -20.20 5.41
C ALA A 155 -5.20 -19.11 5.38
N ALA A 156 -4.75 -18.70 4.18
CA ALA A 156 -3.73 -17.66 4.05
C ALA A 156 -4.19 -16.28 4.57
N SER A 157 -5.45 -15.92 4.29
CA SER A 157 -6.05 -14.68 4.80
C SER A 157 -6.29 -14.73 6.32
N THR A 158 -6.63 -15.90 6.86
CA THR A 158 -6.75 -16.11 8.32
C THR A 158 -5.40 -15.98 9.01
N ALA A 159 -4.36 -16.65 8.50
CA ALA A 159 -3.02 -16.57 9.06
C ALA A 159 -2.44 -15.14 8.99
N LYS A 160 -2.65 -14.42 7.88
CA LYS A 160 -2.30 -13.00 7.79
C LYS A 160 -3.02 -12.19 8.87
N ARG A 161 -4.32 -12.43 9.08
CA ARG A 161 -5.10 -11.76 10.12
C ARG A 161 -4.56 -12.08 11.52
N VAL A 162 -4.25 -13.34 11.82
CA VAL A 162 -3.65 -13.73 13.11
C VAL A 162 -2.30 -13.05 13.30
N PHE A 163 -1.45 -13.03 12.26
CA PHE A 163 -0.14 -12.38 12.33
C PHE A 163 -0.25 -10.86 12.54
N LEU A 164 -1.26 -10.20 11.97
CA LEU A 164 -1.47 -8.75 12.12
C LEU A 164 -2.30 -8.38 13.35
N SER A 165 -2.97 -9.34 14.01
CA SER A 165 -3.83 -9.10 15.16
C SER A 165 -3.02 -8.90 16.43
N HIS A 166 -3.37 -7.89 17.21
CA HIS A 166 -2.71 -7.56 18.47
C HIS A 166 -3.53 -7.96 19.68
N THR A 167 -2.82 -8.34 20.75
CA THR A 167 -3.43 -8.62 22.04
C THR A 167 -3.91 -7.32 22.71
N ARG A 168 -4.87 -7.42 23.64
CA ARG A 168 -5.37 -6.25 24.37
C ARG A 168 -4.27 -5.49 25.12
N SER A 169 -3.29 -6.21 25.69
CA SER A 169 -2.16 -5.60 26.39
C SER A 169 -1.19 -4.89 25.43
N GLU A 170 -0.90 -5.47 24.26
CA GLU A 170 -0.12 -4.79 23.21
C GLU A 170 -0.81 -3.51 22.75
N GLU A 171 -2.13 -3.54 22.58
CA GLU A 171 -2.92 -2.38 22.17
C GLU A 171 -2.94 -1.26 23.22
N ILE A 172 -3.10 -1.57 24.52
CA ILE A 172 -3.03 -0.56 25.60
C ILE A 172 -1.62 0.04 25.68
N ALA A 173 -0.57 -0.78 25.56
CA ALA A 173 0.80 -0.30 25.57
C ALA A 173 1.12 0.58 24.35
N ALA A 174 0.58 0.22 23.17
CA ALA A 174 0.67 1.02 21.96
C ALA A 174 -0.10 2.34 22.09
N ASP A 175 -1.32 2.32 22.64
CA ASP A 175 -2.14 3.51 22.92
C ASP A 175 -1.40 4.50 23.84
N GLN A 176 -0.85 4.01 24.94
CA GLN A 176 -0.11 4.84 25.91
C GLN A 176 1.15 5.45 25.28
N SER A 177 1.92 4.64 24.55
CA SER A 177 3.16 5.07 23.91
C SER A 177 2.87 6.05 22.77
N GLY A 178 1.86 5.76 21.96
CA GLY A 178 1.40 6.60 20.85
C GLY A 178 0.93 7.97 21.33
N ALA A 179 0.14 8.03 22.41
CA ALA A 179 -0.29 9.28 23.01
C ALA A 179 0.91 10.11 23.51
N ARG A 180 1.89 9.45 24.14
CA ARG A 180 3.14 10.09 24.57
C ARG A 180 3.96 10.61 23.39
N PHE A 181 4.07 9.86 22.29
CA PHE A 181 4.79 10.28 21.09
C PHE A 181 4.11 11.49 20.43
N MET A 182 2.78 11.49 20.34
CA MET A 182 2.03 12.64 19.82
C MET A 182 2.29 13.89 20.65
N ALA A 183 2.14 13.80 21.98
CA ALA A 183 2.36 14.94 22.86
C ALA A 183 3.79 15.49 22.76
N ARG A 184 4.80 14.61 22.67
CA ARG A 184 6.21 14.98 22.45
C ARG A 184 6.45 15.62 21.08
N ALA A 185 5.70 15.20 20.06
CA ALA A 185 5.75 15.75 18.72
C ALA A 185 4.92 17.05 18.57
N GLY A 186 4.30 17.56 19.65
CA GLY A 186 3.43 18.73 19.62
C GLY A 186 2.07 18.49 18.95
N VAL A 187 1.67 17.22 18.79
CA VAL A 187 0.39 16.81 18.23
C VAL A 187 -0.58 16.49 19.35
N ASP A 188 -1.82 16.96 19.24
CA ASP A 188 -2.85 16.76 20.27
C ASP A 188 -3.28 15.29 20.37
N PRO A 189 -3.00 14.58 21.50
CA PRO A 189 -3.40 13.19 21.67
C PRO A 189 -4.91 12.99 21.70
N GLN A 190 -5.71 14.05 21.86
CA GLN A 190 -7.16 13.98 21.74
C GLN A 190 -7.60 13.44 20.37
N ALA A 191 -6.80 13.62 19.31
CA ALA A 191 -7.07 13.04 18.02
C ALA A 191 -7.09 11.49 18.03
N MET A 192 -6.40 10.83 18.97
CA MET A 192 -6.52 9.38 19.17
C MET A 192 -7.93 8.99 19.62
N VAL A 193 -8.52 9.75 20.56
CA VAL A 193 -9.89 9.54 21.02
C VAL A 193 -10.87 9.70 19.85
N GLU A 194 -10.65 10.69 18.99
CA GLU A 194 -11.49 10.92 17.80
C GLU A 194 -11.40 9.79 16.79
N VAL A 195 -10.21 9.24 16.56
CA VAL A 195 -10.00 8.07 15.69
C VAL A 195 -10.71 6.85 16.26
N LEU A 196 -10.53 6.54 17.55
CA LEU A 196 -11.19 5.39 18.18
C LEU A 196 -12.73 5.51 18.14
N LYS A 197 -13.26 6.73 18.23
CA LYS A 197 -14.70 6.99 18.09
C LYS A 197 -15.27 6.57 16.73
N LEU A 198 -14.45 6.50 15.67
CA LEU A 198 -14.87 5.99 14.35
C LEU A 198 -15.26 4.50 14.39
N PHE A 199 -14.82 3.77 15.42
CA PHE A 199 -14.93 2.32 15.53
C PHE A 199 -15.79 1.87 16.72
N ILE A 200 -16.44 2.80 17.44
CA ILE A 200 -17.36 2.46 18.53
C ILE A 200 -18.52 1.61 17.98
N GLY A 201 -18.97 0.63 18.77
CA GLY A 201 -20.09 -0.26 18.43
C GLY A 201 -19.71 -1.43 17.54
N GLN A 202 -18.45 -1.53 17.08
CA GLN A 202 -17.99 -2.66 16.27
C GLN A 202 -17.93 -3.97 17.06
N GLU A 203 -17.72 -3.94 18.38
CA GLU A 203 -17.72 -5.15 19.24
C GLU A 203 -19.06 -5.90 19.21
N ALA A 204 -20.18 -5.19 19.00
CA ALA A 204 -21.52 -5.78 18.92
C ALA A 204 -21.80 -6.44 17.55
N LEU A 205 -20.91 -6.25 16.57
CA LEU A 205 -21.07 -6.80 15.22
C LEU A 205 -20.36 -8.14 15.07
N SER A 206 -20.93 -9.03 14.25
CA SER A 206 -20.27 -10.28 13.87
C SER A 206 -18.94 -10.01 13.15
N ALA A 207 -18.00 -10.95 13.22
CA ALA A 207 -16.66 -10.77 12.64
C ALA A 207 -16.66 -10.43 11.13
N ALA A 208 -17.67 -10.87 10.39
CA ALA A 208 -17.84 -10.57 8.97
C ALA A 208 -18.34 -9.14 8.70
N ARG A 209 -19.05 -8.52 9.66
CA ARG A 209 -19.59 -7.15 9.55
C ARG A 209 -18.71 -6.11 10.24
N ARG A 210 -17.72 -6.55 11.01
CA ARG A 210 -16.74 -5.68 11.67
C ARG A 210 -15.79 -5.02 10.68
N ASN A 211 -15.42 -3.80 11.02
CA ASN A 211 -14.40 -3.05 10.30
C ASN A 211 -13.04 -3.75 10.40
N PRO A 212 -12.29 -3.91 9.29
CA PRO A 212 -10.98 -4.56 9.29
C PRO A 212 -10.00 -4.02 10.34
N TYR A 213 -10.01 -2.71 10.62
CA TYR A 213 -9.18 -2.13 11.68
C TYR A 213 -9.45 -2.78 13.05
N THR A 214 -10.72 -3.03 13.40
CA THR A 214 -11.07 -3.63 14.70
C THR A 214 -10.78 -5.13 14.80
N LEU A 215 -10.44 -5.78 13.67
CA LEU A 215 -10.02 -7.18 13.65
C LEU A 215 -8.52 -7.31 13.96
N THR A 216 -7.70 -6.34 13.52
CA THR A 216 -6.27 -6.29 13.83
C THR A 216 -5.99 -5.55 15.14
N HIS A 217 -6.80 -4.53 15.46
CA HIS A 217 -6.73 -3.71 16.68
C HIS A 217 -8.05 -3.82 17.47
N PRO A 218 -8.24 -4.85 18.30
CA PRO A 218 -9.46 -5.01 19.08
C PRO A 218 -9.72 -3.77 19.95
N LEU A 219 -10.81 -3.06 19.67
CA LEU A 219 -11.23 -1.90 20.45
C LEU A 219 -12.11 -2.38 21.61
N THR A 220 -11.79 -1.96 22.84
CA THR A 220 -12.63 -2.19 24.01
C THR A 220 -13.06 -0.88 24.66
N ARG A 221 -14.15 -0.89 25.44
CA ARG A 221 -14.56 0.26 26.27
C ARG A 221 -13.44 0.73 27.21
N GLU A 222 -12.66 -0.23 27.72
CA GLU A 222 -11.49 0.01 28.57
C GLU A 222 -10.41 0.80 27.83
N ARG A 223 -10.04 0.39 26.61
CA ARG A 223 -9.07 1.12 25.77
C ARG A 223 -9.51 2.55 25.51
N LEU A 224 -10.78 2.77 25.14
CA LEU A 224 -11.29 4.12 24.93
C LEU A 224 -11.20 4.98 26.19
N ARG A 225 -11.45 4.39 27.37
CA ARG A 225 -11.31 5.09 28.66
C ARG A 225 -9.83 5.39 28.95
N ALA A 226 -8.93 4.44 28.72
CA ALA A 226 -7.49 4.62 28.91
C ALA A 226 -6.94 5.74 28.01
N VAL A 227 -7.27 5.73 26.72
CA VAL A 227 -6.85 6.77 25.76
C VAL A 227 -7.38 8.14 26.14
N LYS A 228 -8.62 8.25 26.63
CA LYS A 228 -9.13 9.52 27.19
C LYS A 228 -8.29 10.00 28.38
N GLY A 229 -7.89 9.08 29.27
CA GLY A 229 -6.99 9.39 30.38
C GLY A 229 -5.62 9.87 29.90
N TYR A 230 -5.02 9.20 28.91
CA TYR A 230 -3.75 9.62 28.33
C TYR A 230 -3.85 10.98 27.64
N ALA A 231 -4.92 11.23 26.89
CA ALA A 231 -5.15 12.51 26.22
C ALA A 231 -5.34 13.66 27.23
N ALA A 232 -6.01 13.42 28.35
CA ALA A 232 -6.14 14.40 29.42
C ALA A 232 -4.80 14.63 30.16
N ALA A 233 -3.99 13.58 30.34
CA ALA A 233 -2.73 13.65 31.06
C ALA A 233 -1.59 14.27 30.23
N TYR A 234 -1.61 14.12 28.90
CA TYR A 234 -0.54 14.55 28.02
C TYR A 234 -0.94 15.82 27.25
N ALA A 235 -0.57 16.98 27.80
CA ALA A 235 -0.68 18.23 27.08
C ALA A 235 0.27 18.25 25.85
N PRO A 236 -0.17 18.76 24.68
CA PRO A 236 0.69 18.88 23.51
C PRO A 236 1.84 19.85 23.80
N ARG A 237 3.08 19.44 23.52
CA ARG A 237 4.24 20.32 23.67
C ARG A 237 4.48 21.09 22.38
N GLY A 238 4.03 22.34 22.31
CA GLY A 238 4.26 23.24 21.18
C GLY A 238 3.02 23.47 20.31
N LYS A 239 3.22 24.15 19.17
CA LYS A 239 2.15 24.43 18.20
C LYS A 239 2.24 23.44 17.02
N PRO A 240 1.11 22.96 16.48
CA PRO A 240 1.12 22.12 15.28
C PRO A 240 1.87 22.80 14.14
N ASP A 241 2.76 22.07 13.47
CA ASP A 241 3.46 22.58 12.29
C ASP A 241 2.42 22.92 11.18
N PRO A 242 2.32 24.18 10.74
CA PRO A 242 1.39 24.57 9.67
C PRO A 242 1.60 23.76 8.38
N ASN A 243 2.82 23.25 8.14
CA ASN A 243 3.11 22.40 6.99
C ASN A 243 2.41 21.04 7.10
N THR A 244 2.12 20.53 8.30
CA THR A 244 1.38 19.27 8.51
C THR A 244 0.00 19.37 7.87
N ALA A 245 -0.75 20.44 8.14
CA ALA A 245 -2.08 20.64 7.53
C ALA A 245 -2.02 20.80 6.01
N TYR A 246 -0.96 21.44 5.49
CA TYR A 246 -0.73 21.57 4.05
C TYR A 246 -0.44 20.22 3.38
N TRP A 247 0.51 19.44 3.91
CA TRP A 247 0.86 18.13 3.35
C TRP A 247 -0.27 17.13 3.49
N TYR A 248 -1.06 17.20 4.57
CA TYR A 248 -2.31 16.45 4.68
C TYR A 248 -3.30 16.78 3.57
N ALA A 249 -3.52 18.08 3.31
CA ALA A 249 -4.40 18.51 2.23
C ALA A 249 -3.90 18.03 0.85
N ARG A 250 -2.58 18.02 0.61
CA ARG A 250 -1.98 17.45 -0.62
C ARG A 250 -2.16 15.95 -0.72
N ALA A 251 -1.75 15.18 0.29
CA ALA A 251 -1.86 13.72 0.31
C ALA A 251 -3.30 13.24 0.16
N ARG A 252 -4.19 13.64 1.09
CA ARG A 252 -5.61 13.24 1.09
C ARG A 252 -6.31 13.73 -0.17
N GLY A 253 -6.01 14.96 -0.59
CA GLY A 253 -6.58 15.57 -1.77
C GLY A 253 -6.22 14.83 -3.05
N LYS A 254 -4.92 14.66 -3.34
CA LYS A 254 -4.43 13.98 -4.54
C LYS A 254 -4.91 12.53 -4.57
N LEU A 255 -4.77 11.80 -3.45
CA LEU A 255 -5.27 10.43 -3.31
C LEU A 255 -6.74 10.34 -3.70
N GLY A 256 -7.59 11.16 -3.07
CA GLY A 256 -9.03 11.15 -3.35
C GLY A 256 -9.38 11.57 -4.77
N ALA A 257 -8.65 12.51 -5.37
CA ALA A 257 -8.89 12.96 -6.73
C ALA A 257 -8.57 11.87 -7.79
N PHE A 258 -7.61 10.99 -7.50
CA PHE A 258 -7.30 9.85 -8.38
C PHE A 258 -8.27 8.67 -8.23
N ILE A 259 -8.71 8.37 -7.00
CA ILE A 259 -9.46 7.13 -6.73
C ILE A 259 -10.98 7.32 -6.59
N ARG A 260 -11.46 8.54 -6.33
CA ARG A 260 -12.90 8.84 -6.26
C ARG A 260 -13.41 9.39 -7.59
N ASN A 261 -14.73 9.54 -7.69
CA ASN A 261 -15.36 10.18 -8.83
C ASN A 261 -14.75 11.59 -9.06
N PRO A 262 -14.41 11.99 -10.30
CA PRO A 262 -13.80 13.29 -10.60
C PRO A 262 -14.57 14.51 -10.06
N LYS A 263 -15.90 14.43 -9.94
CA LYS A 263 -16.72 15.48 -9.29
C LYS A 263 -16.36 15.70 -7.82
N TRP A 264 -15.88 14.66 -7.11
CA TRP A 264 -15.35 14.78 -5.76
C TRP A 264 -14.14 15.73 -5.73
N GLY A 265 -13.16 15.53 -6.62
CA GLY A 265 -11.96 16.37 -6.69
C GLY A 265 -12.29 17.83 -6.99
N LEU A 266 -13.20 18.08 -7.93
CA LEU A 266 -13.66 19.43 -8.27
C LEU A 266 -14.38 20.12 -7.11
N ARG A 267 -15.17 19.37 -6.32
CA ARG A 267 -15.85 19.91 -5.12
C ARG A 267 -14.85 20.22 -4.02
N GLU A 268 -13.92 19.32 -3.74
CA GLU A 268 -12.90 19.54 -2.70
C GLU A 268 -11.97 20.70 -3.08
N ALA A 269 -11.71 20.92 -4.37
CA ALA A 269 -10.98 22.09 -4.89
C ALA A 269 -11.69 23.44 -4.64
N ARG A 270 -12.99 23.44 -4.27
CA ARG A 270 -13.72 24.64 -3.85
C ARG A 270 -13.69 24.86 -2.33
N LYS A 271 -13.36 23.82 -1.56
CA LYS A 271 -13.38 23.85 -0.09
C LYS A 271 -12.00 24.08 0.52
N THR A 272 -10.95 23.62 -0.15
CA THR A 272 -9.58 23.79 0.37
C THR A 272 -9.21 25.27 0.43
N LYS A 273 -8.59 25.69 1.53
CA LYS A 273 -8.03 27.04 1.70
C LYS A 273 -6.72 27.24 0.91
N TYR A 274 -6.09 26.16 0.47
CA TYR A 274 -4.82 26.19 -0.25
C TYR A 274 -5.07 26.25 -1.76
N SER A 275 -4.75 27.40 -2.38
CA SER A 275 -5.01 27.66 -3.79
C SER A 275 -4.24 26.72 -4.73
N ASP A 276 -3.00 26.38 -4.40
CA ASP A 276 -2.18 25.40 -5.11
C ASP A 276 -2.76 23.98 -5.03
N VAL A 277 -3.23 23.55 -3.85
CA VAL A 277 -3.96 22.29 -3.69
C VAL A 277 -5.22 22.29 -4.56
N ALA A 278 -5.98 23.39 -4.61
CA ALA A 278 -7.15 23.48 -5.48
C ALA A 278 -6.81 23.30 -6.97
N LEU A 279 -5.69 23.88 -7.43
CA LEU A 279 -5.20 23.72 -8.80
C LEU A 279 -4.81 22.26 -9.08
N MET A 280 -4.07 21.62 -8.16
CA MET A 280 -3.72 20.21 -8.25
C MET A 280 -4.97 19.32 -8.38
N LEU A 281 -5.96 19.51 -7.50
CA LEU A 281 -7.20 18.72 -7.50
C LEU A 281 -7.98 18.86 -8.80
N ARG A 282 -8.06 20.07 -9.36
CA ARG A 282 -8.69 20.30 -10.68
C ARG A 282 -7.89 19.63 -11.79
N ALA A 283 -6.56 19.73 -11.76
CA ALA A 283 -5.70 19.09 -12.75
C ALA A 283 -5.91 17.57 -12.77
N VAL A 284 -5.86 16.91 -11.61
CA VAL A 284 -6.12 15.47 -11.47
C VAL A 284 -7.55 15.12 -11.90
N ALA A 285 -8.56 15.88 -11.47
CA ALA A 285 -9.95 15.61 -11.84
C ALA A 285 -10.18 15.71 -13.35
N TYR A 286 -9.63 16.72 -14.03
CA TYR A 286 -9.74 16.87 -15.48
C TYR A 286 -8.92 15.82 -16.25
N HIS A 287 -7.77 15.42 -15.71
CA HIS A 287 -6.98 14.32 -16.24
C HIS A 287 -7.75 12.99 -16.21
N ARG A 288 -8.50 12.74 -15.13
CA ARG A 288 -9.36 11.56 -14.97
C ARG A 288 -10.60 11.54 -15.88
N VAL A 289 -11.00 12.67 -16.48
CA VAL A 289 -12.07 12.76 -17.51
C VAL A 289 -11.49 13.08 -18.90
N PRO A 290 -10.34 12.48 -19.24
CA PRO A 290 -9.43 12.80 -20.36
C PRO A 290 -9.47 14.22 -20.96
N ASN A 291 -9.70 15.26 -20.14
CA ASN A 291 -9.76 16.64 -20.60
C ASN A 291 -8.38 17.29 -20.48
N THR A 292 -7.47 16.89 -21.36
CA THR A 292 -6.05 17.29 -21.32
C THR A 292 -5.87 18.80 -21.31
N LYS A 293 -6.64 19.56 -22.10
CA LYS A 293 -6.56 21.03 -22.14
C LYS A 293 -6.83 21.65 -20.76
N LYS A 294 -7.91 21.26 -20.08
CA LYS A 294 -8.22 21.77 -18.73
C LYS A 294 -7.23 21.26 -17.68
N ALA A 295 -6.77 20.02 -17.81
CA ALA A 295 -5.77 19.45 -16.90
C ALA A 295 -4.45 20.22 -16.97
N LEU A 296 -3.91 20.42 -18.18
CA LEU A 296 -2.68 21.18 -18.43
C LEU A 296 -2.78 22.63 -17.99
N ARG A 297 -3.92 23.29 -18.23
CA ARG A 297 -4.13 24.66 -17.75
C ARG A 297 -3.98 24.74 -16.23
N ASN A 298 -4.62 23.85 -15.48
CA ASN A 298 -4.55 23.88 -14.01
C ASN A 298 -3.15 23.49 -13.50
N VAL A 299 -2.49 22.48 -14.07
CA VAL A 299 -1.14 22.10 -13.62
C VAL A 299 -0.08 23.16 -14.00
N ASN A 300 -0.23 23.87 -15.12
CA ASN A 300 0.64 25.00 -15.45
C ASN A 300 0.44 26.18 -14.50
N SER A 301 -0.81 26.48 -14.10
CA SER A 301 -1.08 27.47 -13.04
C SER A 301 -0.48 27.03 -11.70
N LEU A 302 -0.53 25.74 -11.36
CA LEU A 302 0.12 25.20 -10.17
C LEU A 302 1.64 25.40 -10.22
N ILE A 303 2.27 25.07 -11.33
CA ILE A 303 3.71 25.29 -11.56
C ILE A 303 4.06 26.77 -11.44
N LYS A 304 3.25 27.68 -11.99
CA LYS A 304 3.45 29.13 -11.86
C LYS A 304 3.40 29.58 -10.40
N ALA A 305 2.48 29.02 -9.60
CA ALA A 305 2.38 29.32 -8.17
C ALA A 305 3.51 28.69 -7.35
N ARG A 306 4.04 27.54 -7.79
CA ARG A 306 5.07 26.75 -7.09
C ARG A 306 6.18 26.29 -8.07
N PRO A 307 7.05 27.19 -8.57
CA PRO A 307 8.01 26.86 -9.63
C PRO A 307 9.13 25.89 -9.21
N LYS A 308 9.32 25.67 -7.91
CA LYS A 308 10.28 24.71 -7.35
C LYS A 308 9.64 23.38 -6.91
N ASP A 309 8.36 23.18 -7.19
CA ASP A 309 7.64 21.96 -6.81
C ASP A 309 7.84 20.85 -7.86
N ALA A 310 8.73 19.90 -7.55
CA ALA A 310 9.00 18.75 -8.40
C ALA A 310 7.74 17.93 -8.72
N TYR A 311 6.79 17.84 -7.78
CA TYR A 311 5.58 17.04 -7.91
C TYR A 311 4.56 17.66 -8.87
N ALA A 312 4.57 18.99 -9.01
CA ALA A 312 3.75 19.66 -10.02
C ALA A 312 4.24 19.35 -11.45
N TYR A 313 5.56 19.28 -11.64
CA TYR A 313 6.17 18.88 -12.91
C TYR A 313 5.99 17.38 -13.19
N GLU A 314 6.06 16.53 -12.16
CA GLU A 314 5.73 15.09 -12.22
C GLU A 314 4.30 14.89 -12.71
N LEU A 315 3.31 15.53 -12.06
CA LEU A 315 1.91 15.45 -12.46
C LEU A 315 1.70 15.94 -13.91
N LYS A 316 2.38 17.02 -14.32
CA LYS A 316 2.36 17.48 -15.72
C LYS A 316 2.91 16.41 -16.67
N GLY A 317 4.04 15.80 -16.31
CA GLY A 317 4.64 14.70 -17.06
C GLY A 317 3.68 13.52 -17.22
N GLN A 318 2.99 13.13 -16.14
CA GLN A 318 1.97 12.07 -16.18
C GLN A 318 0.82 12.42 -17.14
N ILE A 319 0.23 13.62 -17.00
CA ILE A 319 -0.88 14.07 -17.85
C ILE A 319 -0.48 14.04 -19.33
N LEU A 320 0.71 14.55 -19.66
CA LEU A 320 1.23 14.58 -21.03
C LEU A 320 1.50 13.18 -21.58
N LEU A 321 2.13 12.31 -20.79
CA LEU A 321 2.46 10.96 -21.19
C LEU A 321 1.21 10.13 -21.48
N GLU A 322 0.21 10.19 -20.59
CA GLU A 322 -1.06 9.50 -20.77
C GLU A 322 -1.92 10.10 -21.91
N SER A 323 -1.65 11.35 -22.28
CA SER A 323 -2.22 12.02 -23.47
C SER A 323 -1.38 11.83 -24.75
N ARG A 324 -0.40 10.92 -24.74
CA ARG A 324 0.52 10.61 -25.85
C ARG A 324 1.41 11.76 -26.33
N GLN A 325 1.60 12.81 -25.51
CA GLN A 325 2.54 13.90 -25.78
C GLN A 325 3.90 13.58 -25.17
N THR A 326 4.60 12.60 -25.75
CA THR A 326 5.79 11.95 -25.17
C THR A 326 6.98 12.89 -24.99
N ASP A 327 7.29 13.74 -25.97
CA ASP A 327 8.42 14.69 -25.87
C ASP A 327 8.20 15.73 -24.78
N ALA A 328 7.00 16.32 -24.75
CA ALA A 328 6.61 17.28 -23.72
C ALA A 328 6.59 16.62 -22.33
N ALA A 329 6.17 15.35 -22.23
CA ALA A 329 6.22 14.59 -20.99
C ALA A 329 7.66 14.38 -20.51
N ALA A 330 8.57 13.97 -21.40
CA ALA A 330 9.98 13.78 -21.07
C ALA A 330 10.62 15.09 -20.58
N ALA A 331 10.29 16.23 -21.19
CA ALA A 331 10.75 17.55 -20.73
C ALA A 331 10.21 17.92 -19.34
N ALA A 332 8.92 17.68 -19.08
CA ALA A 332 8.33 17.93 -17.76
C ALA A 332 8.96 17.05 -16.67
N TYR A 333 9.14 15.76 -16.93
CA TYR A 333 9.82 14.85 -16.00
C TYR A 333 11.30 15.20 -15.82
N ALA A 334 12.02 15.62 -16.87
CA ALA A 334 13.39 16.09 -16.73
C ALA A 334 13.50 17.28 -15.76
N LYS A 335 12.53 18.21 -15.83
CA LYS A 335 12.43 19.31 -14.87
C LYS A 335 12.13 18.81 -13.46
N ALA A 336 11.21 17.86 -13.30
CA ALA A 336 10.92 17.22 -12.01
C ALA A 336 12.17 16.56 -11.39
N VAL A 337 12.93 15.80 -12.18
CA VAL A 337 14.20 15.18 -11.75
C VAL A 337 15.24 16.22 -11.35
N SER A 338 15.33 17.36 -12.06
CA SER A 338 16.26 18.44 -11.66
C SER A 338 15.93 19.06 -10.30
N LEU A 339 14.66 19.02 -9.89
CA LEU A 339 14.19 19.55 -8.61
C LEU A 339 14.21 18.50 -7.49
N ALA A 340 14.08 17.22 -7.83
CA ALA A 340 14.10 16.09 -6.89
C ALA A 340 14.92 14.91 -7.44
N PRO A 341 16.26 15.04 -7.53
CA PRO A 341 17.11 14.05 -8.21
C PRO A 341 17.20 12.70 -7.50
N GLY A 342 16.82 12.64 -6.21
CA GLY A 342 16.79 11.41 -5.41
C GLY A 342 15.43 10.72 -5.37
N GLU A 343 14.38 11.29 -5.97
CA GLU A 343 13.02 10.74 -5.88
C GLU A 343 12.81 9.61 -6.90
N ALA A 344 12.74 8.37 -6.41
CA ALA A 344 12.74 7.16 -7.22
C ALA A 344 11.56 7.09 -8.20
N LEU A 345 10.37 7.52 -7.75
CA LEU A 345 9.16 7.45 -8.57
C LEU A 345 9.17 8.50 -9.69
N ILE A 346 9.77 9.68 -9.45
CA ILE A 346 9.98 10.71 -10.48
C ILE A 346 11.00 10.21 -11.51
N LEU A 347 12.10 9.59 -11.07
CA LEU A 347 13.08 8.97 -11.97
C LEU A 347 12.43 7.87 -12.82
N ALA A 348 11.60 7.01 -12.22
CA ALA A 348 10.88 5.96 -12.95
C ALA A 348 9.91 6.55 -13.99
N GLY A 349 9.16 7.60 -13.64
CA GLY A 349 8.30 8.35 -14.57
C GLY A 349 9.08 8.96 -15.72
N TYR A 350 10.26 9.53 -15.45
CA TYR A 350 11.14 10.07 -16.49
C TYR A 350 11.64 8.98 -17.44
N GLY A 351 12.12 7.86 -16.89
CA GLY A 351 12.54 6.70 -17.67
C GLY A 351 11.44 6.18 -18.59
N ARG A 352 10.19 6.07 -18.08
CA ARG A 352 9.03 5.68 -18.87
C ARG A 352 8.74 6.65 -20.01
N ALA A 353 8.81 7.96 -19.77
CA ALA A 353 8.60 8.97 -20.80
C ALA A 353 9.68 8.88 -21.90
N LEU A 354 10.95 8.69 -21.53
CA LEU A 354 12.06 8.50 -22.47
C LEU A 354 11.92 7.22 -23.32
N LEU A 355 11.42 6.12 -22.74
CA LEU A 355 11.10 4.89 -23.48
C LEU A 355 9.97 5.12 -24.48
N ALA A 356 8.97 5.93 -24.12
CA ALA A 356 7.84 6.24 -24.98
C ALA A 356 8.24 7.13 -26.19
N GLN A 357 9.31 7.92 -26.08
CA GLN A 357 9.88 8.63 -27.24
C GLN A 357 10.48 7.69 -28.29
N GLY A 358 10.96 6.51 -27.89
CA GLY A 358 11.36 5.43 -28.81
C GLY A 358 12.67 5.60 -29.58
N SER A 359 13.31 6.77 -29.57
CA SER A 359 14.62 6.98 -30.22
C SER A 359 15.74 6.18 -29.54
N GLY A 360 16.77 5.76 -30.29
CA GLY A 360 17.90 5.01 -29.71
C GLY A 360 18.62 5.77 -28.58
N ASN A 361 18.76 7.10 -28.72
CA ASN A 361 19.32 7.97 -27.69
C ASN A 361 18.44 8.05 -26.44
N SER A 362 17.12 8.22 -26.61
CA SER A 362 16.19 8.27 -25.48
C SER A 362 16.10 6.94 -24.76
N ILE A 363 16.17 5.80 -25.46
CA ILE A 363 16.19 4.46 -24.86
C ILE A 363 17.45 4.26 -24.00
N ARG A 364 18.64 4.62 -24.50
CA ARG A 364 19.88 4.54 -23.72
C ARG A 364 19.81 5.42 -22.46
N LYS A 365 19.29 6.64 -22.59
CA LYS A 365 19.08 7.54 -21.45
C LYS A 365 18.05 6.99 -20.46
N ALA A 366 16.98 6.37 -20.96
CA ALA A 366 15.96 5.74 -20.12
C ALA A 366 16.55 4.65 -19.26
N LEU A 367 17.41 3.78 -19.84
CA LEU A 367 18.10 2.73 -19.11
C LEU A 367 18.90 3.31 -17.93
N GLN A 368 19.75 4.32 -18.18
CA GLN A 368 20.54 4.96 -17.13
C GLN A 368 19.67 5.55 -16.01
N VAL A 369 18.57 6.21 -16.37
CA VAL A 369 17.65 6.81 -15.40
C VAL A 369 16.90 5.75 -14.59
N LEU A 370 16.45 4.66 -15.23
CA LEU A 370 15.73 3.56 -14.57
C LEU A 370 16.64 2.75 -13.65
N GLU A 371 17.93 2.59 -13.98
CA GLU A 371 18.91 1.99 -13.07
C GLU A 371 19.11 2.85 -11.81
N LYS A 372 19.17 4.19 -11.96
CA LYS A 372 19.18 5.10 -10.80
C LYS A 372 17.90 4.97 -9.97
N ALA A 373 16.72 4.86 -10.61
CA ALA A 373 15.45 4.64 -9.91
C ALA A 373 15.48 3.33 -9.12
N ARG A 374 15.95 2.23 -9.73
CA ARG A 374 16.10 0.91 -9.07
C ARG A 374 17.01 0.95 -7.86
N ALA A 375 18.12 1.67 -7.93
CA ALA A 375 19.06 1.80 -6.81
C ALA A 375 18.42 2.49 -5.59
N ARG A 376 17.37 3.30 -5.79
CA ARG A 376 16.64 3.99 -4.73
C ARG A 376 15.41 3.23 -4.25
N ASP A 377 14.68 2.62 -5.18
CA ASP A 377 13.53 1.78 -4.87
C ASP A 377 13.48 0.50 -5.71
N PRO A 378 14.12 -0.59 -5.24
CA PRO A 378 14.11 -1.86 -5.95
C PRO A 378 12.78 -2.62 -5.85
N GLN A 379 11.79 -2.11 -5.10
CA GLN A 379 10.51 -2.79 -4.87
C GLN A 379 9.36 -2.21 -5.72
N ASP A 380 9.63 -1.26 -6.62
CA ASP A 380 8.61 -0.77 -7.55
C ASP A 380 8.47 -1.69 -8.78
N ALA A 381 7.42 -2.52 -8.76
CA ALA A 381 7.08 -3.41 -9.87
C ALA A 381 6.77 -2.68 -11.19
N ARG A 382 6.31 -1.41 -11.15
CA ARG A 382 6.08 -0.62 -12.37
C ARG A 382 7.40 -0.19 -12.99
N MET A 383 8.31 0.37 -12.20
CA MET A 383 9.67 0.68 -12.64
C MET A 383 10.39 -0.56 -13.16
N MET A 384 10.27 -1.72 -12.51
CA MET A 384 10.90 -2.96 -13.00
C MET A 384 10.40 -3.41 -14.39
N ARG A 385 9.14 -3.12 -14.72
CA ARG A 385 8.60 -3.34 -16.08
C ARG A 385 9.26 -2.39 -17.08
N ASP A 386 9.37 -1.12 -16.74
CA ASP A 386 9.98 -0.12 -17.61
C ASP A 386 11.47 -0.46 -17.82
N LEU A 387 12.18 -0.88 -16.77
CA LEU A 387 13.57 -1.29 -16.82
C LEU A 387 13.79 -2.56 -17.67
N SER A 388 12.89 -3.55 -17.59
CA SER A 388 13.01 -4.74 -18.45
C SER A 388 12.84 -4.40 -19.94
N ILE A 389 11.94 -3.46 -20.27
CA ILE A 389 11.77 -2.94 -21.63
C ILE A 389 13.04 -2.19 -22.08
N ALA A 390 13.62 -1.36 -21.20
CA ALA A 390 14.84 -0.62 -21.50
C ALA A 390 16.00 -1.57 -21.85
N TYR A 391 16.26 -2.58 -21.00
CA TYR A 391 17.30 -3.58 -21.26
C TYR A 391 17.06 -4.34 -22.56
N ALA A 392 15.83 -4.76 -22.85
CA ALA A 392 15.51 -5.48 -24.09
C ALA A 392 15.77 -4.60 -25.33
N LYS A 393 15.35 -3.34 -25.29
CA LYS A 393 15.57 -2.38 -26.40
C LYS A 393 17.04 -1.99 -26.59
N THR A 394 17.89 -2.16 -25.58
CA THR A 394 19.34 -2.00 -25.68
C THR A 394 20.09 -3.31 -25.93
N GLY A 395 19.38 -4.42 -26.24
CA GLY A 395 20.00 -5.71 -26.56
C GLY A 395 20.45 -6.54 -25.35
N ASN A 396 20.23 -6.09 -24.12
CA ASN A 396 20.62 -6.80 -22.91
C ASN A 396 19.50 -7.76 -22.44
N ASN A 397 19.28 -8.83 -23.22
CA ASN A 397 18.19 -9.78 -23.01
C ASN A 397 18.27 -10.55 -21.68
N GLY A 398 19.49 -10.77 -21.17
CA GLY A 398 19.72 -11.39 -19.86
C GLY A 398 19.19 -10.52 -18.72
N MET A 399 19.56 -9.24 -18.71
CA MET A 399 19.07 -8.29 -17.71
C MET A 399 17.58 -7.98 -17.87
N ALA A 400 17.06 -7.94 -19.11
CA ALA A 400 15.62 -7.81 -19.35
C ALA A 400 14.83 -8.98 -18.72
N SER A 401 15.33 -10.21 -18.86
CA SER A 401 14.74 -11.39 -18.24
C SER A 401 14.83 -11.31 -16.72
N LEU A 402 15.96 -10.84 -16.17
CA LEU A 402 16.13 -10.67 -14.73
C LEU A 402 15.17 -9.63 -14.14
N SER A 403 15.06 -8.44 -14.72
CA SER A 403 14.13 -7.41 -14.25
C SER A 403 12.68 -7.88 -14.34
N THR A 404 12.34 -8.69 -15.34
CA THR A 404 11.01 -9.33 -15.43
C THR A 404 10.79 -10.35 -14.31
N ALA A 405 11.81 -11.14 -13.97
CA ALA A 405 11.76 -12.10 -12.88
C ALA A 405 11.57 -11.40 -11.52
N GLU A 406 12.36 -10.37 -11.23
CA GLU A 406 12.26 -9.57 -10.00
C GLU A 406 10.91 -8.87 -9.89
N ARG A 407 10.39 -8.31 -10.99
CA ARG A 407 9.03 -7.76 -11.03
C ARG A 407 7.99 -8.79 -10.59
N TYR A 408 8.04 -9.99 -11.15
CA TYR A 408 7.09 -11.04 -10.78
C TYR A 408 7.27 -11.47 -9.33
N ALA A 409 8.51 -11.55 -8.82
CA ALA A 409 8.77 -11.85 -7.42
C ALA A 409 8.17 -10.79 -6.48
N ILE A 410 8.33 -9.50 -6.80
CA ILE A 410 7.72 -8.38 -6.06
C ILE A 410 6.19 -8.48 -6.05
N MET A 411 5.59 -8.90 -7.16
CA MET A 411 4.15 -9.14 -7.29
C MET A 411 3.68 -10.46 -6.66
N GLY A 412 4.61 -11.23 -6.09
CA GLY A 412 4.34 -12.56 -5.55
C GLY A 412 4.18 -13.67 -6.57
N ARG A 413 4.33 -13.41 -7.85
CA ARG A 413 4.17 -14.43 -8.89
C ARG A 413 5.44 -15.28 -9.02
N LEU A 414 5.79 -16.01 -7.97
CA LEU A 414 7.08 -16.73 -7.85
C LEU A 414 7.26 -17.84 -8.90
N ASN A 415 6.18 -18.47 -9.35
CA ASN A 415 6.23 -19.42 -10.45
C ASN A 415 6.65 -18.74 -11.77
N ASP A 416 6.03 -17.60 -12.10
CA ASP A 416 6.40 -16.82 -13.28
C ASP A 416 7.80 -16.22 -13.14
N ALA A 417 8.14 -15.75 -11.94
CA ALA A 417 9.46 -15.25 -11.60
C ALA A 417 10.54 -16.31 -11.88
N ALA A 418 10.29 -17.58 -11.51
CA ALA A 418 11.23 -18.67 -11.75
C ALA A 418 11.48 -18.91 -13.24
N ILE A 419 10.46 -18.83 -14.10
CA ILE A 419 10.62 -19.00 -15.56
C ILE A 419 11.59 -17.96 -16.11
N HIS A 420 11.37 -16.69 -15.76
CA HIS A 420 12.22 -15.59 -16.22
C HIS A 420 13.61 -15.60 -15.59
N ALA A 421 13.73 -16.02 -14.33
CA ALA A 421 15.02 -16.14 -13.65
C ALA A 421 15.89 -17.27 -14.24
N LYS A 422 15.30 -18.40 -14.65
CA LYS A 422 16.03 -19.47 -15.37
C LYS A 422 16.57 -18.95 -16.70
N ARG A 423 15.75 -18.22 -17.45
CA ARG A 423 16.18 -17.57 -18.71
C ARG A 423 17.31 -16.58 -18.46
N ALA A 424 17.19 -15.72 -17.46
CA ALA A 424 18.22 -14.76 -17.08
C ALA A 424 19.55 -15.47 -16.71
N ALA A 425 19.49 -16.53 -15.89
CA ALA A 425 20.66 -17.29 -15.48
C ALA A 425 21.36 -18.02 -16.64
N GLY A 426 20.61 -18.38 -17.70
CA GLY A 426 21.18 -18.96 -18.92
C GLY A 426 21.81 -17.94 -19.87
N LEU A 427 21.40 -16.67 -19.81
CA LEU A 427 21.90 -15.59 -20.66
C LEU A 427 23.01 -14.74 -20.01
N LEU A 428 23.06 -14.70 -18.68
CA LEU A 428 24.00 -13.86 -17.94
C LEU A 428 25.27 -14.65 -17.57
N PRO A 429 26.46 -14.02 -17.60
CA PRO A 429 27.70 -14.67 -17.19
C PRO A 429 27.60 -15.22 -15.77
N ARG A 430 28.01 -16.47 -15.57
CA ARG A 430 28.02 -17.13 -14.25
C ARG A 430 28.86 -16.30 -13.25
N GLY A 431 28.36 -16.17 -12.03
CA GLY A 431 29.00 -15.38 -10.97
C GLY A 431 28.82 -13.85 -11.10
N SER A 432 28.30 -13.34 -12.21
CA SER A 432 27.97 -11.91 -12.33
C SER A 432 26.89 -11.49 -11.33
N ALA A 433 26.84 -10.21 -10.97
CA ALA A 433 25.81 -9.68 -10.07
C ALA A 433 24.38 -9.96 -10.57
N GLY A 434 24.15 -9.90 -11.89
CA GLY A 434 22.85 -10.23 -12.48
C GLY A 434 22.53 -11.72 -12.37
N TRP A 435 23.52 -12.59 -12.58
CA TRP A 435 23.35 -14.03 -12.43
C TRP A 435 23.05 -14.42 -10.97
N ASN A 436 23.77 -13.84 -9.99
CA ASN A 436 23.51 -14.08 -8.55
C ASN A 436 22.08 -13.68 -8.16
N ARG A 437 21.63 -12.49 -8.60
CA ARG A 437 20.24 -12.06 -8.39
C ARG A 437 19.21 -12.98 -9.02
N ALA A 438 19.49 -13.55 -10.20
CA ALA A 438 18.62 -14.57 -10.78
C ALA A 438 18.56 -15.83 -9.89
N GLN A 439 19.69 -16.25 -9.30
CA GLN A 439 19.73 -17.37 -8.35
C GLN A 439 18.92 -17.08 -7.07
N ASP A 440 18.94 -15.84 -6.57
CA ASP A 440 18.14 -15.46 -5.41
C ASP A 440 16.65 -15.63 -5.69
N VAL A 441 16.18 -15.19 -6.86
CA VAL A 441 14.79 -15.37 -7.29
C VAL A 441 14.45 -16.87 -7.44
N LEU A 442 15.34 -17.66 -8.04
CA LEU A 442 15.13 -19.12 -8.16
C LEU A 442 15.06 -19.81 -6.81
N THR A 443 15.90 -19.39 -5.86
CA THR A 443 15.93 -19.92 -4.50
C THR A 443 14.64 -19.59 -3.77
N ALA A 444 14.18 -18.33 -3.85
CA ALA A 444 12.90 -17.91 -3.29
C ALA A 444 11.71 -18.70 -3.88
N ALA A 445 11.70 -18.90 -5.21
CA ALA A 445 10.66 -19.67 -5.88
C ALA A 445 10.67 -21.16 -5.51
N LYS A 446 11.84 -21.80 -5.47
CA LYS A 446 11.99 -23.20 -5.01
C LYS A 446 11.54 -23.37 -3.56
N ALA A 447 11.91 -22.43 -2.69
CA ALA A 447 11.48 -22.44 -1.30
C ALA A 447 9.95 -22.35 -1.20
N ALA A 448 9.30 -21.52 -2.02
CA ALA A 448 7.84 -21.43 -2.06
C ALA A 448 7.16 -22.70 -2.60
N GLN A 449 7.78 -23.40 -3.57
CA GLN A 449 7.25 -24.65 -4.13
C GLN A 449 7.35 -25.83 -3.17
N LYS A 450 8.48 -26.00 -2.46
CA LYS A 450 8.64 -27.03 -1.42
C LYS A 450 7.72 -26.82 -0.20
N ARG A 451 7.08 -25.66 -0.12
CA ARG A 451 6.20 -25.22 0.98
C ARG A 451 4.71 -25.30 0.61
N ARG A 452 4.40 -25.70 -0.64
CA ARG A 452 3.08 -26.15 -1.08
C ARG A 452 3.02 -27.66 -0.97
#